data_AF-A0A9N8Z0C4-F1
#
_entry.id   AF-A0A9N8Z0C4-F1
#
_cell.length_a   1.000
_cell.length_b   1.000
_cell.length_c   1.000
_cell.angle_alpha   90.00
_cell.angle_beta   90.00
_cell.angle_gamma   90.00
#
_symmetry.space_group_name_H-M   'P 1'
#
loop_
_entity.id
_entity.type
_entity.pdbx_description
1 polymer ?
#
loop_
_entity_poly.entity_id
_entity_poly.type
_entity_poly.pdbx_seq_one_letter_code
_entity_poly.pdbx_strand_id
1 'polypeptide(L)'
;MSSEDQFIDFYELLGVNYNSAKEDIDKAYRRQAIKYHPDKNPNNIEEATKKFHKLSKAYQTLTDPLKKLDYDNTYKARIAAKKKTEALDQKRRLMKEDLEEGERAAKQTRKNVFTEESKQAKIERLKEETARRREKLLSARKKFK
;
A
#
# COMPACT_ATOMS: atom_id res chain seq x y z
N MET A 1 3.84 23.75 -22.35
CA MET A 1 4.37 24.12 -21.02
C MET A 1 5.01 22.87 -20.44
N SER A 2 6.31 22.93 -20.16
CA SER A 2 7.19 21.75 -20.01
C SER A 2 6.81 20.85 -18.83
N SER A 3 6.68 19.55 -19.09
CA SER A 3 6.29 18.48 -18.14
C SER A 3 7.37 18.09 -17.10
N GLU A 4 8.35 18.96 -16.84
CA GLU A 4 9.50 18.65 -15.97
C GLU A 4 9.46 19.34 -14.58
N ASP A 5 8.32 19.91 -14.16
CA ASP A 5 8.21 20.52 -12.82
C ASP A 5 7.86 19.46 -11.75
N GLN A 6 8.61 18.36 -11.79
CA GLN A 6 8.60 17.36 -10.73
C GLN A 6 9.19 18.03 -9.48
N PHE A 7 8.44 18.06 -8.38
CA PHE A 7 8.90 18.63 -7.11
C PHE A 7 10.25 18.01 -6.72
N ILE A 8 11.30 18.83 -6.75
CA ILE A 8 12.65 18.43 -6.36
C ILE A 8 12.80 18.72 -4.86
N ASP A 9 13.11 17.68 -4.09
CA ASP A 9 13.52 17.83 -2.71
C ASP A 9 14.94 18.44 -2.68
N PHE A 10 15.04 19.70 -2.26
CA PHE A 10 16.30 20.44 -2.19
C PHE A 10 17.19 19.94 -1.05
N TYR A 11 16.60 19.43 0.03
CA TYR A 11 17.34 18.84 1.13
C TYR A 11 17.96 17.50 0.69
N GLU A 12 17.17 16.65 0.02
CA GLU A 12 17.66 15.39 -0.54
C GLU A 12 18.71 15.61 -1.64
N LEU A 13 18.50 16.60 -2.52
CA LEU A 13 19.42 16.90 -3.62
C LEU A 13 20.82 17.32 -3.12
N LEU A 14 20.86 18.11 -2.04
CA LEU A 14 22.10 18.52 -1.38
C LEU A 14 22.63 17.43 -0.43
N GLY A 15 21.80 16.44 -0.07
CA GLY A 15 22.15 15.38 0.87
C GLY A 15 22.28 15.89 2.31
N VAL A 16 21.41 16.82 2.69
CA VAL A 16 21.35 17.42 4.03
C VAL A 16 19.99 17.15 4.68
N ASN A 17 19.93 17.28 6.00
CA ASN A 17 18.67 17.14 6.72
C ASN A 17 17.89 18.47 6.64
N TYR A 18 16.56 18.40 6.76
CA TYR A 18 15.68 19.55 6.93
C TYR A 18 16.15 20.50 8.05
N ASN A 19 16.67 19.93 9.15
CA ASN A 19 17.18 20.68 10.30
C ASN A 19 18.65 21.13 10.17
N SER A 20 19.31 20.92 9.02
CA SER A 20 20.71 21.30 8.86
C SER A 20 20.92 22.81 8.97
N ALA A 21 22.03 23.20 9.60
CA ALA A 21 22.43 24.59 9.70
C ALA A 21 22.86 25.12 8.32
N LYS A 22 22.84 26.44 8.16
CA LYS A 22 23.28 27.10 6.92
C LYS A 22 24.71 26.68 6.51
N GLU A 23 25.60 26.53 7.49
CA GLU A 23 26.98 26.11 7.30
C GLU A 23 27.10 24.70 6.69
N ASP A 24 26.20 23.80 7.05
CA ASP A 24 26.16 22.43 6.50
C ASP A 24 25.64 22.44 5.07
N ILE A 25 24.67 23.30 4.77
CA ILE A 25 24.15 23.54 3.42
C ILE A 25 25.26 24.08 2.52
N ASP A 26 26.06 25.04 2.99
CA ASP A 26 27.21 25.60 2.28
C ASP A 26 28.29 24.55 2.01
N LYS A 27 28.60 23.68 2.98
CA LYS A 27 29.56 22.57 2.83
C LYS A 27 29.05 21.54 1.83
N ALA A 28 27.77 21.16 1.95
CA ALA A 28 27.15 20.17 1.08
C ALA A 28 27.06 20.65 -0.37
N TYR A 29 26.67 21.91 -0.59
CA TYR A 29 26.64 22.52 -1.92
C TYR A 29 28.01 22.49 -2.58
N ARG A 30 29.07 22.91 -1.87
CA ARG A 30 30.44 22.88 -2.41
C ARG A 30 30.87 21.47 -2.84
N ARG A 31 30.62 20.46 -2.00
CA ARG A 31 30.95 19.06 -2.31
C ARG A 31 30.22 18.58 -3.55
N GLN A 32 28.94 18.89 -3.66
CA GLN A 32 28.07 18.43 -4.73
C GLN A 32 28.30 19.20 -6.04
N ALA A 33 28.60 20.49 -5.97
CA ALA A 33 28.99 21.33 -7.09
C ALA A 33 30.26 20.82 -7.77
N ILE A 34 31.28 20.43 -6.99
CA ILE A 34 32.51 19.81 -7.53
C ILE A 34 32.19 18.48 -8.22
N LYS A 35 31.33 17.67 -7.61
CA LYS A 35 30.95 16.35 -8.14
C LYS A 35 30.24 16.44 -9.49
N TYR A 36 29.36 17.44 -9.66
CA TYR A 36 28.56 17.62 -10.88
C TYR A 36 29.03 18.81 -11.73
N HIS A 37 30.27 19.27 -11.57
CA HIS A 37 30.80 20.33 -12.42
C HIS A 37 31.01 19.81 -13.86
N PRO A 38 30.60 20.55 -14.90
CA PRO A 38 30.72 20.09 -16.30
C PRO A 38 32.18 19.84 -16.70
N ASP A 39 33.12 20.64 -16.19
CA ASP A 39 34.57 20.47 -16.44
C ASP A 39 35.13 19.12 -15.93
N LYS A 40 34.63 18.63 -14.78
CA LYS A 40 35.05 17.34 -14.21
C LYS A 40 34.29 16.15 -14.79
N ASN A 41 33.23 16.40 -15.56
CA ASN A 41 32.36 15.37 -16.14
C ASN A 41 32.24 15.56 -17.67
N PRO A 42 33.35 15.52 -18.43
CA PRO A 42 33.35 15.78 -19.87
C PRO A 42 32.53 14.75 -20.67
N ASN A 43 32.31 13.56 -20.13
CA ASN A 43 31.52 12.51 -20.79
C ASN A 43 30.01 12.66 -20.55
N ASN A 44 29.59 13.43 -19.52
CA ASN A 44 28.19 13.56 -19.09
C ASN A 44 27.81 15.04 -18.87
N ILE A 45 28.26 15.92 -19.76
CA ILE A 45 28.15 17.38 -19.61
C ILE A 45 26.69 17.81 -19.45
N GLU A 46 25.77 17.27 -20.24
CA GLU A 46 24.36 17.63 -20.18
C GLU A 46 23.71 17.27 -18.84
N GLU A 47 23.95 16.05 -18.34
CA GLU A 47 23.39 15.59 -17.07
C GLU A 47 24.02 16.33 -15.88
N ALA A 48 25.34 16.55 -15.93
CA ALA A 48 26.08 17.34 -14.95
C ALA A 48 25.53 18.77 -14.89
N THR A 49 25.32 19.41 -16.03
CA THR A 49 24.75 20.76 -16.13
C THR A 49 23.33 20.82 -15.57
N LYS A 50 22.45 19.87 -15.93
CA LYS A 50 21.10 19.79 -15.36
C LYS A 50 21.12 19.64 -13.84
N LYS A 51 21.96 18.75 -13.30
CA LYS A 51 22.11 18.57 -11.85
C LYS A 51 22.70 19.81 -11.18
N PHE A 52 23.70 20.43 -11.79
CA PHE A 52 24.33 21.65 -11.30
C PHE A 52 23.35 22.82 -11.21
N HIS A 53 22.48 23.00 -12.21
CA HIS A 53 21.41 23.99 -12.16
C HIS A 53 20.43 23.71 -11.02
N LYS A 54 20.01 22.45 -10.84
CA LYS A 54 19.13 22.06 -9.73
C LYS A 54 19.79 22.33 -8.37
N LEU A 55 21.08 22.03 -8.23
CA LEU A 55 21.86 22.28 -7.01
C LEU A 55 21.98 23.76 -6.69
N SER A 56 22.24 24.57 -7.72
CA SER A 56 22.32 26.02 -7.56
C SER A 56 20.97 26.61 -7.17
N LYS A 57 19.87 26.12 -7.74
CA LYS A 57 18.51 26.52 -7.35
C LYS A 57 18.21 26.12 -5.89
N ALA A 58 18.53 24.89 -5.50
CA ALA A 58 18.38 24.41 -4.13
C ALA A 58 19.16 25.29 -3.14
N TYR A 59 20.43 25.56 -3.44
CA TYR A 59 21.29 26.42 -2.62
C TYR A 59 20.71 27.83 -2.44
N GLN A 60 20.30 28.48 -3.54
CA GLN A 60 19.71 29.82 -3.48
C GLN A 60 18.42 29.87 -2.66
N THR A 61 17.57 28.85 -2.76
CA THR A 61 16.34 28.78 -1.98
C THR A 61 16.60 28.54 -0.50
N LEU A 62 17.50 27.62 -0.15
CA LEU A 62 17.75 27.25 1.26
C LEU A 62 18.64 28.25 2.02
N THR A 63 19.42 29.06 1.31
CA THR A 63 20.32 30.06 1.90
C THR A 63 19.58 31.37 2.25
N ASP A 64 18.52 31.69 1.51
CA ASP A 64 17.68 32.86 1.73
C ASP A 64 16.58 32.53 2.77
N PRO A 65 16.53 33.22 3.92
CA PRO A 65 15.55 32.93 4.98
C PRO A 65 14.09 32.98 4.52
N LEU A 66 13.74 33.93 3.64
CA LEU A 66 12.36 34.10 3.17
C LEU A 66 11.98 32.95 2.23
N LYS A 67 12.84 32.67 1.25
CA LYS A 67 12.61 31.57 0.31
C LYS A 67 12.63 30.21 0.98
N LYS A 68 13.49 30.03 1.98
CA LYS A 68 13.55 28.81 2.80
C LYS A 68 12.24 28.62 3.55
N LEU A 69 11.68 29.68 4.14
CA LEU A 69 10.41 29.60 4.87
C LEU A 69 9.27 29.14 3.95
N ASP A 70 9.14 29.77 2.79
CA ASP A 70 8.11 29.40 1.80
C ASP A 70 8.30 27.96 1.31
N TYR A 71 9.54 27.59 1.01
CA TYR A 71 9.89 26.22 0.62
C TYR A 71 9.53 25.22 1.72
N ASP A 72 9.90 25.49 2.97
CA ASP A 72 9.64 24.63 4.12
C ASP A 72 8.14 24.41 4.35
N ASN A 73 7.33 25.44 4.16
CA ASN A 73 5.87 25.34 4.29
C ASN A 73 5.30 24.39 3.22
N THR A 74 5.69 24.57 1.96
CA THR A 74 5.23 23.70 0.87
C THR A 74 5.77 22.27 1.02
N TYR A 75 7.01 22.13 1.48
CA TYR A 75 7.66 20.86 1.77
C TYR A 75 6.89 20.07 2.82
N LYS A 76 6.61 20.69 3.98
CA LYS A 76 5.84 20.07 5.07
C LYS A 76 4.45 19.66 4.62
N ALA A 77 3.74 20.52 3.89
CA ALA A 77 2.42 20.22 3.36
C ALA A 77 2.43 18.99 2.45
N ARG A 78 3.45 18.88 1.57
CA ARG A 78 3.59 17.75 0.65
C ARG A 78 3.93 16.44 1.38
N ILE A 79 4.83 16.49 2.36
CA ILE A 79 5.15 15.33 3.21
C ILE A 79 3.92 14.88 4.00
N ALA A 80 3.16 15.82 4.58
CA ALA A 80 1.92 15.51 5.29
C ALA A 80 0.86 14.89 4.37
N ALA A 81 0.70 15.42 3.15
CA ALA A 81 -0.21 14.86 2.15
C ALA A 81 0.18 13.44 1.76
N LYS A 82 1.48 13.18 1.51
CA LYS A 82 2.00 11.83 1.20
C LYS A 82 1.71 10.85 2.32
N LYS A 83 1.98 11.23 3.57
CA LYS A 83 1.67 10.41 4.77
C LYS A 83 0.17 10.13 4.90
N LYS A 84 -0.69 11.11 4.63
CA LYS A 84 -2.15 10.94 4.67
C LYS A 84 -2.62 9.95 3.62
N THR A 85 -2.14 10.06 2.38
CA THR A 85 -2.48 9.11 1.31
C THR A 85 -2.03 7.70 1.65
N GLU A 86 -0.80 7.54 2.12
CA GLU A 86 -0.27 6.24 2.54
C GLU A 86 -1.08 5.61 3.67
N ALA A 87 -1.46 6.39 4.69
CA ALA A 87 -2.32 5.92 5.78
C ALA A 87 -3.73 5.52 5.29
N LEU A 88 -4.30 6.26 4.33
CA LEU A 88 -5.58 5.93 3.72
C LEU A 88 -5.50 4.63 2.93
N ASP A 89 -4.41 4.41 2.19
CA ASP A 89 -4.21 3.19 1.41
C ASP A 89 -4.00 1.96 2.31
N GLN A 90 -3.27 2.12 3.42
CA GLN A 90 -3.18 1.08 4.46
C GLN A 90 -4.56 0.75 5.05
N LYS A 91 -5.36 1.77 5.40
CA LYS A 91 -6.72 1.57 5.92
C LYS A 91 -7.63 0.87 4.91
N ARG A 92 -7.55 1.24 3.62
CA ARG A 92 -8.31 0.60 2.53
C ARG A 92 -7.94 -0.87 2.39
N ARG A 93 -6.65 -1.20 2.49
CA ARG A 93 -6.17 -2.58 2.42
C ARG A 93 -6.71 -3.43 3.57
N LEU A 94 -6.61 -2.93 4.81
CA LEU A 94 -7.15 -3.61 5.98
C LEU A 94 -8.66 -3.82 5.84
N MET A 95 -9.39 -2.79 5.44
CA MET A 95 -10.85 -2.88 5.24
C MET A 95 -11.23 -3.90 4.16
N LYS A 96 -10.44 -4.01 3.09
CA LYS A 96 -10.65 -5.00 2.04
C LYS A 96 -10.44 -6.43 2.57
N GLU A 97 -9.41 -6.63 3.37
CA GLU A 97 -9.08 -7.94 3.96
C GLU A 97 -10.17 -8.41 4.93
N ASP A 98 -10.64 -7.53 5.82
CA ASP A 98 -11.76 -7.80 6.73
C ASP A 98 -13.04 -8.17 5.97
N LEU A 99 -13.35 -7.46 4.87
CA LEU A 99 -14.51 -7.77 4.03
C LEU A 99 -14.38 -9.13 3.35
N GLU A 100 -13.21 -9.43 2.76
CA GLU A 100 -12.97 -10.73 2.12
C GLU A 100 -13.04 -11.88 3.12
N GLU A 101 -12.54 -11.69 4.34
CA GLU A 101 -12.63 -12.69 5.41
C GLU A 101 -14.08 -12.93 5.82
N GLY A 102 -14.86 -11.86 6.00
CA GLY A 102 -16.29 -11.96 6.25
C GLY A 102 -17.06 -12.71 5.16
N GLU A 103 -16.77 -12.42 3.89
CA GLU A 103 -17.37 -13.14 2.76
C GLU A 103 -16.97 -14.61 2.73
N ARG A 104 -15.69 -14.92 2.97
CA ARG A 104 -15.18 -16.31 3.03
C ARG A 104 -15.85 -17.07 4.16
N ALA A 105 -15.92 -16.49 5.36
CA ALA A 105 -16.58 -17.10 6.51
C ALA A 105 -18.06 -17.38 6.23
N ALA A 106 -18.79 -16.39 5.70
CA ALA A 106 -20.20 -16.57 5.34
C ALA A 106 -20.40 -17.66 4.26
N LYS A 107 -19.52 -17.71 3.25
CA LYS A 107 -19.56 -18.74 2.20
C LYS A 107 -19.24 -20.13 2.75
N GLN A 108 -18.27 -20.23 3.67
CA GLN A 108 -17.93 -21.47 4.37
C GLN A 108 -19.11 -21.98 5.19
N THR A 109 -19.73 -21.11 6.00
CA THR A 109 -20.90 -21.45 6.82
C THR A 109 -22.05 -21.90 5.94
N ARG A 110 -22.40 -21.16 4.87
CA ARG A 110 -23.45 -21.56 3.92
C ARG A 110 -23.17 -22.92 3.28
N LYS A 111 -21.93 -23.18 2.88
CA LYS A 111 -21.52 -24.47 2.28
C LYS A 111 -21.63 -25.61 3.29
N ASN A 112 -21.21 -25.39 4.54
CA ASN A 112 -21.31 -26.38 5.60
C ASN A 112 -22.77 -26.70 5.95
N VAL A 113 -23.62 -25.68 6.11
CA VAL A 113 -25.06 -25.85 6.35
C VAL A 113 -25.70 -26.65 5.21
N PHE A 114 -25.41 -26.32 3.96
CA PHE A 114 -25.90 -27.06 2.80
C PHE A 114 -25.47 -28.54 2.81
N THR A 115 -24.21 -28.83 3.21
CA THR A 115 -23.74 -30.21 3.32
C THR A 115 -24.35 -30.97 4.49
N GLU A 116 -24.58 -30.33 5.63
CA GLU A 116 -25.19 -30.98 6.80
C GLU A 116 -26.68 -31.24 6.59
N GLU A 117 -27.44 -30.31 6.00
CA GLU A 117 -28.83 -30.54 5.58
C GLU A 117 -28.93 -31.69 4.58
N SER A 118 -28.03 -31.71 3.57
CA SER A 118 -27.98 -32.79 2.59
C SER A 118 -27.66 -34.15 3.23
N LYS A 119 -26.75 -34.18 4.22
CA LYS A 119 -26.44 -35.40 4.99
C LYS A 119 -27.62 -35.84 5.85
N GLN A 120 -28.28 -34.91 6.54
CA GLN A 120 -29.44 -35.20 7.40
C GLN A 120 -30.62 -35.74 6.59
N ALA A 121 -30.93 -35.13 5.44
CA ALA A 121 -31.96 -35.63 4.52
C ALA A 121 -31.64 -37.04 4.00
N LYS A 122 -30.36 -37.34 3.75
CA LYS A 122 -29.91 -38.70 3.37
C LYS A 122 -30.12 -39.70 4.50
N ILE A 123 -29.76 -39.33 5.74
CA ILE A 123 -29.94 -40.16 6.94
C ILE A 123 -31.43 -40.44 7.18
N GLU A 124 -32.28 -39.43 7.05
CA GLU A 124 -33.72 -39.55 7.26
C GLU A 124 -34.38 -40.49 6.25
N ARG A 125 -34.06 -40.37 4.96
CA ARG A 125 -34.53 -41.32 3.93
C ARG A 125 -34.12 -42.77 4.25
N LEU A 126 -32.91 -42.97 4.75
CA LEU A 126 -32.43 -44.30 5.14
C LEU A 126 -33.20 -44.86 6.35
N LYS A 127 -33.52 -44.01 7.33
CA LYS A 127 -34.35 -44.36 8.49
C LYS A 127 -35.77 -44.72 8.07
N GLU A 128 -36.38 -43.97 7.16
CA GLU A 128 -37.70 -44.32 6.60
C GLU A 128 -37.68 -45.64 5.84
N GLU A 129 -36.68 -45.86 4.97
CA GLU A 129 -36.58 -47.10 4.19
C GLU A 129 -36.42 -48.33 5.10
N THR A 130 -35.60 -48.21 6.14
CA THR A 130 -35.41 -49.28 7.13
C THR A 130 -36.66 -49.51 7.99
N ALA A 131 -37.36 -48.45 8.39
CA ALA A 131 -38.65 -48.56 9.10
C ALA A 131 -39.70 -49.26 8.23
N ARG A 132 -39.85 -48.86 6.96
CA ARG A 132 -40.76 -49.51 5.99
C ARG A 132 -40.41 -50.98 5.76
N ARG A 133 -39.12 -51.34 5.65
CA ARG A 133 -38.69 -52.74 5.56
C ARG A 133 -39.07 -53.53 6.81
N ARG A 134 -38.84 -52.96 8.00
CA ARG A 134 -39.18 -53.60 9.28
C ARG A 134 -40.69 -53.81 9.42
N GLU A 135 -41.51 -52.84 9.02
CA GLU A 135 -42.96 -52.96 9.05
C GLU A 135 -43.48 -54.00 8.04
N LYS A 136 -42.91 -54.06 6.83
CA LYS A 136 -43.18 -55.13 5.86
C LYS A 136 -42.83 -56.52 6.42
N LEU A 137 -41.70 -56.64 7.11
CA LEU A 137 -41.31 -57.91 7.76
C LEU A 137 -42.25 -58.27 8.92
N LEU A 138 -42.65 -57.30 9.75
CA LEU A 138 -43.58 -57.52 10.86
C LEU A 138 -44.98 -57.90 10.37
N SER A 139 -45.47 -57.25 9.33
CA SER A 139 -46.76 -57.57 8.69
C SER A 139 -46.72 -58.91 7.97
N ALA A 140 -45.62 -59.26 7.29
CA ALA A 140 -45.41 -60.60 6.74
C ALA A 140 -45.41 -61.66 7.86
N ARG A 141 -44.66 -61.43 8.95
CA ARG A 141 -44.61 -62.35 10.10
C ARG A 141 -45.97 -62.53 10.79
N LYS A 142 -46.83 -61.51 10.80
CA LYS A 142 -48.22 -61.61 11.29
C LYS A 142 -49.15 -62.39 10.35
N LYS A 143 -48.86 -62.46 9.05
CA LYS A 143 -49.66 -63.24 8.07
C LYS A 143 -49.40 -64.74 8.10
N PHE A 144 -48.30 -65.17 8.72
CA PHE A 144 -47.89 -66.59 8.83
C PHE A 144 -48.13 -67.18 10.23
N LYS A 145 -48.99 -66.56 11.04
CA LYS A 145 -49.41 -67.03 12.36
C LYS A 145 -50.93 -67.02 12.45
#